data_AF-A0A807ZK76-F1
#
_entry.id   AF-A0A807ZK76-F1
#
_cell.length_a   1.000
_cell.length_b   1.000
_cell.length_c   1.000
_cell.angle_alpha   90.00
_cell.angle_beta   90.00
_cell.angle_gamma   90.00
#
_symmetry.space_group_name_H-M   'P 1'
#
loop_
_entity.id
_entity.type
_entity.pdbx_description
1 polymer ?
#
loop_
_entity_poly.entity_id
_entity_poly.type
_entity_poly.pdbx_seq_one_letter_code
_entity_poly.pdbx_strand_id
1 'polypeptide(L)'
;MSAPTPPSTGDTPDINWPQWPQWMEDARLDDSLAATAYEETPPSWRAAIKTGLALAHMHFGSSAGHGCETQNNDRLGFWREHENHAAAWTVIAFPPSYAAAARLAAACISPILADVPLVGAVCIGGTPHSSALVSLELSGVEDIFVLDVHALHALLEQCGPGPGRLLLLHTGELELTAAFARTLGLPCWEEAHPRH
;
A
#
# COMPACT_ATOMS: atom_id res chain seq x y z
N MET A 1 17.66 -11.63 50.96
CA MET A 1 17.06 -11.91 49.63
C MET A 1 16.71 -10.57 49.03
N SER A 2 17.53 -10.08 48.09
CA SER A 2 17.34 -8.78 47.46
C SER A 2 16.36 -8.93 46.29
N ALA A 3 15.42 -7.99 46.18
CA ALA A 3 14.43 -7.95 45.09
C ALA A 3 15.12 -7.74 43.72
N PRO A 4 14.57 -8.28 42.62
CA PRO A 4 15.14 -8.10 41.30
C PRO A 4 14.98 -6.65 40.84
N THR A 5 16.08 -6.08 40.36
CA THR A 5 16.13 -4.77 39.70
C THR A 5 15.28 -4.82 38.42
N PRO A 6 14.44 -3.80 38.15
CA PRO A 6 13.71 -3.73 36.88
C PRO A 6 14.70 -3.63 35.71
N PRO A 7 14.39 -4.23 34.55
CA PRO A 7 15.25 -4.11 33.38
C PRO A 7 15.43 -2.62 33.03
N SER A 8 16.69 -2.22 32.84
CA SER A 8 17.03 -0.91 32.31
C SER A 8 16.23 -0.66 31.03
N THR A 9 15.61 0.51 30.94
CA THR A 9 15.07 1.09 29.71
C THR A 9 16.21 1.12 28.70
N GLY A 10 16.31 0.04 27.92
CA GLY A 10 17.26 -0.07 26.82
C GLY A 10 16.90 0.97 25.78
N ASP A 11 17.95 1.57 25.21
CA ASP A 11 17.91 2.47 24.08
C ASP A 11 16.81 2.07 23.10
N THR A 12 15.86 2.97 22.86
CA THR A 12 14.94 2.85 21.73
C THR A 12 15.84 2.71 20.49
N PRO A 13 15.85 1.56 19.80
CA PRO A 13 16.66 1.44 18.60
C PRO A 13 16.23 2.55 17.65
N ASP A 14 17.18 3.23 17.00
CA ASP A 14 16.88 4.12 15.89
C ASP A 14 16.06 3.30 14.88
N ILE A 15 14.74 3.48 14.88
CA ILE A 15 13.85 2.79 13.97
C ILE A 15 14.14 3.44 12.62
N ASN A 16 14.99 2.78 11.83
CA ASN A 16 15.22 3.17 10.45
C ASN A 16 13.92 2.87 9.69
N TRP A 17 13.03 3.87 9.68
CA TRP A 17 11.73 3.76 9.02
C TRP A 17 11.97 3.48 7.53
N PRO A 18 11.19 2.57 6.91
CA PRO A 18 11.30 2.35 5.49
C PRO A 18 11.02 3.66 4.75
N GLN A 19 11.92 4.02 3.83
CA GLN A 19 11.84 5.25 3.04
C GLN A 19 12.00 4.91 1.55
N TRP A 20 11.38 5.72 0.70
CA TRP A 20 11.57 5.59 -0.74
C TRP A 20 13.02 5.92 -1.13
N PRO A 21 13.55 5.26 -2.18
CA PRO A 21 14.83 5.67 -2.76
C PRO A 21 14.81 7.15 -3.17
N GLN A 22 15.90 7.88 -2.93
CA GLN A 22 15.95 9.33 -3.15
C GLN A 22 15.60 9.78 -4.58
N TRP A 23 15.89 8.94 -5.58
CA TRP A 23 15.58 9.24 -6.99
C TRP A 23 14.07 9.29 -7.27
N MET A 24 13.23 8.77 -6.37
CA MET A 24 11.77 8.82 -6.50
C MET A 24 11.22 10.24 -6.33
N GLU A 25 11.91 11.13 -5.60
CA GLU A 25 11.44 12.51 -5.41
C GLU A 25 11.36 13.27 -6.74
N ASP A 26 12.28 12.99 -7.68
CA ASP A 26 12.25 13.58 -9.02
C ASP A 26 11.04 13.09 -9.85
N ALA A 27 10.47 11.94 -9.48
CA ALA A 27 9.30 11.35 -10.12
C ALA A 27 7.99 11.62 -9.38
N ARG A 28 8.02 12.39 -8.29
CA ARG A 28 6.83 12.73 -7.50
C ARG A 28 5.86 13.55 -8.34
N LEU A 29 4.59 13.18 -8.26
CA LEU A 29 3.52 13.92 -8.93
C LEU A 29 3.42 15.33 -8.34
N ASP A 30 3.19 16.32 -9.19
CA ASP A 30 2.88 17.68 -8.75
C ASP A 30 1.49 17.72 -8.06
N ASP A 31 1.47 18.13 -6.79
CA ASP A 31 0.26 18.31 -5.97
C ASP A 31 -0.80 19.19 -6.66
N SER A 32 -0.37 20.14 -7.51
CA SER A 32 -1.28 21.01 -8.26
C SER A 32 -2.22 20.23 -9.19
N LEU A 33 -1.78 19.06 -9.70
CA LEU A 33 -2.60 18.19 -10.54
C LEU A 33 -3.73 17.53 -9.73
N ALA A 34 -3.42 17.03 -8.53
CA ALA A 34 -4.41 16.43 -7.63
C ALA A 34 -5.43 17.47 -7.16
N ALA A 35 -4.95 18.67 -6.78
CA ALA A 35 -5.81 19.79 -6.40
C ALA A 35 -6.76 20.20 -7.53
N THR A 36 -6.25 20.35 -8.75
CA THR A 36 -7.07 20.68 -9.93
C THR A 36 -8.15 19.62 -10.17
N ALA A 37 -7.75 18.34 -10.18
CA ALA A 37 -8.70 17.24 -10.37
C ALA A 37 -9.78 17.20 -9.28
N TYR A 38 -9.40 17.49 -8.04
CA TYR A 38 -10.33 17.56 -6.91
C TYR A 38 -11.36 18.69 -7.08
N GLU A 39 -10.92 19.88 -7.50
CA GLU A 39 -11.80 21.03 -7.74
C GLU A 39 -12.77 20.79 -8.90
N GLU A 40 -12.30 20.17 -9.98
CA GLU A 40 -13.11 19.83 -11.15
C GLU A 40 -14.13 18.71 -10.87
N THR A 41 -13.90 17.90 -9.83
CA THR A 41 -14.76 16.77 -9.52
C THR A 41 -16.04 17.19 -8.78
N PRO A 42 -17.24 16.80 -9.28
CA PRO A 42 -18.50 17.11 -8.64
C PRO A 42 -18.54 16.75 -7.14
N PRO A 43 -19.12 17.61 -6.28
CA PRO A 43 -19.17 17.36 -4.83
C PRO A 43 -19.82 16.01 -4.46
N SER A 44 -20.84 15.57 -5.20
CA SER A 44 -21.51 14.29 -4.96
C SER A 44 -20.60 13.08 -5.18
N TRP A 45 -19.67 13.16 -6.15
CA TRP A 45 -18.72 12.09 -6.44
C TRP A 45 -17.62 12.02 -5.39
N ARG A 46 -17.07 13.18 -4.98
CA ARG A 46 -16.13 13.26 -3.85
C ARG A 46 -16.74 12.72 -2.57
N ALA A 47 -18.00 13.09 -2.28
CA ALA A 47 -18.73 12.59 -1.14
C ALA A 47 -18.93 11.07 -1.18
N ALA A 48 -19.22 10.50 -2.35
CA ALA A 48 -19.38 9.05 -2.51
C ALA A 48 -18.07 8.29 -2.21
N ILE A 49 -16.93 8.75 -2.75
CA ILE A 49 -15.61 8.14 -2.47
C ILE A 49 -15.27 8.25 -0.99
N LYS A 50 -15.40 9.44 -0.40
CA LYS A 50 -15.13 9.66 1.03
C LYS A 50 -16.02 8.80 1.93
N THR A 51 -17.30 8.66 1.58
CA THR A 51 -18.23 7.78 2.30
C THR A 51 -17.80 6.32 2.20
N GLY A 52 -17.40 5.86 1.01
CA GLY A 52 -16.88 4.51 0.81
C GLY A 52 -15.64 4.22 1.66
N LEU A 53 -14.67 5.14 1.67
CA LEU A 53 -13.46 5.05 2.50
C LEU A 53 -13.80 4.99 4.00
N ALA A 54 -14.71 5.86 4.47
CA ALA A 54 -15.17 5.84 5.85
C ALA A 54 -15.87 4.52 6.23
N LEU A 55 -16.70 3.98 5.34
CA LEU A 55 -17.36 2.69 5.54
C LEU A 55 -16.35 1.54 5.58
N ALA A 56 -15.32 1.55 4.72
CA ALA A 56 -14.25 0.57 4.75
C ALA A 56 -13.52 0.61 6.10
N HIS A 57 -13.15 1.80 6.57
CA HIS A 57 -12.52 1.98 7.88
C HIS A 57 -13.42 1.51 9.04
N MET A 58 -14.74 1.74 8.97
CA MET A 58 -15.67 1.24 9.98
C MET A 58 -15.83 -0.29 9.95
N HIS A 59 -15.81 -0.88 8.76
CA HIS A 59 -16.05 -2.30 8.58
C HIS A 59 -14.84 -3.16 8.94
N PHE A 60 -13.66 -2.78 8.45
CA PHE A 60 -12.42 -3.54 8.66
C PHE A 60 -11.69 -3.13 9.94
N GLY A 61 -11.96 -1.93 10.47
CA GLY A 61 -11.16 -1.34 11.53
C GLY A 61 -9.75 -0.98 11.06
N SER A 62 -8.93 -0.48 11.97
CA SER A 62 -7.48 -0.35 11.78
C SER A 62 -6.77 -1.42 12.61
N SER A 63 -5.75 -2.06 12.03
CA SER A 63 -4.86 -2.97 12.74
C SER A 63 -3.72 -2.17 13.38
N ALA A 64 -3.15 -2.65 14.49
CA ALA A 64 -1.99 -2.00 15.13
C ALA A 64 -0.65 -2.46 14.50
N GLY A 65 -0.67 -2.80 13.21
CA GLY A 65 0.48 -3.33 12.47
C GLY A 65 1.04 -4.68 12.94
N HIS A 66 0.52 -5.23 14.04
CA HIS A 66 0.93 -6.51 14.63
C HIS A 66 -0.26 -7.21 15.30
N GLY A 67 -0.40 -8.51 15.07
CA GLY A 67 -1.39 -9.36 15.74
C GLY A 67 -0.79 -10.71 16.09
N CYS A 68 -0.96 -11.15 17.34
CA CYS A 68 -0.56 -12.48 17.79
C CYS A 68 -1.81 -13.29 18.17
N GLU A 69 -1.96 -14.48 17.58
CA GLU A 69 -2.98 -15.47 17.93
C GLU A 69 -2.30 -16.70 18.51
N THR A 70 -2.57 -16.98 19.79
CA THR A 70 -2.08 -18.19 20.45
C THR A 70 -3.21 -19.22 20.58
N GLN A 71 -3.01 -20.41 20.03
CA GLN A 71 -3.90 -21.55 20.18
C GLN A 71 -3.20 -22.65 20.98
N ASN A 72 -3.74 -22.98 22.15
CA ASN A 72 -3.22 -24.08 22.97
C ASN A 72 -4.06 -25.36 22.77
N ASN A 73 -3.41 -26.51 22.67
CA ASN A 73 -4.04 -27.83 22.67
C ASN A 73 -3.41 -28.72 23.74
N ASP A 74 -3.88 -28.55 24.98
CA ASP A 74 -3.39 -29.28 26.15
C ASP A 74 -3.48 -30.80 25.99
N ARG A 75 -4.46 -31.30 25.23
CA ARG A 75 -4.66 -32.75 25.00
C ARG A 75 -3.56 -33.36 24.13
N LEU A 76 -2.96 -32.58 23.24
CA LEU A 76 -1.88 -33.01 22.35
C LEU A 76 -0.51 -32.49 22.79
N GLY A 77 -0.47 -31.71 23.88
CA GLY A 77 0.78 -31.23 24.50
C GLY A 77 1.52 -30.17 23.69
N PHE A 78 0.84 -29.44 22.80
CA PHE A 78 1.44 -28.35 22.03
C PHE A 78 0.58 -27.09 22.06
N TRP A 79 1.23 -25.96 21.84
CA TRP A 79 0.59 -24.68 21.50
C TRP A 79 1.12 -24.22 20.13
N ARG A 80 0.35 -23.34 19.50
CA ARG A 80 0.69 -22.66 18.25
C ARG A 80 0.54 -21.17 18.51
N GLU A 81 1.47 -20.40 17.98
CA GLU A 81 1.36 -18.96 17.90
C GLU A 81 1.47 -18.55 16.44
N HIS A 82 0.61 -17.62 16.05
CA HIS A 82 0.58 -17.05 14.74
C HIS A 82 0.71 -15.54 14.88
N GLU A 83 1.83 -15.01 14.41
CA GLU A 83 2.07 -13.58 14.36
C GLU A 83 1.81 -13.08 12.94
N ASN A 84 1.05 -12.00 12.85
CA ASN A 84 0.85 -11.23 11.65
C ASN A 84 1.51 -9.87 11.84
N HIS A 85 2.30 -9.47 10.86
CA HIS A 85 2.99 -8.18 10.83
C HIS A 85 2.57 -7.42 9.58
N ALA A 86 2.45 -6.10 9.69
CA ALA A 86 2.28 -5.24 8.53
C ALA A 86 3.42 -5.46 7.53
N ALA A 87 3.10 -5.26 6.26
CA ALA A 87 4.14 -5.15 5.25
C ALA A 87 5.05 -3.95 5.55
N ALA A 88 6.33 -4.04 5.24
CA ALA A 88 7.25 -2.90 5.39
C ALA A 88 6.95 -1.79 4.37
N TRP A 89 6.34 -2.13 3.24
CA TRP A 89 5.94 -1.17 2.22
C TRP A 89 4.84 -1.75 1.33
N THR A 90 4.10 -0.87 0.66
CA THR A 90 3.14 -1.24 -0.39
C THR A 90 3.27 -0.31 -1.59
N VAL A 91 3.37 -0.89 -2.78
CA VAL A 91 3.32 -0.16 -4.05
C VAL A 91 2.00 -0.50 -4.76
N ILE A 92 1.23 0.52 -5.10
CA ILE A 92 -0.01 0.41 -5.88
C ILE A 92 0.27 0.95 -7.27
N ALA A 93 0.35 0.08 -8.27
CA ALA A 93 0.70 0.47 -9.62
C ALA A 93 -0.47 0.35 -10.59
N PHE A 94 -0.64 1.36 -11.46
CA PHE A 94 -1.76 1.45 -12.40
C PHE A 94 -1.38 2.22 -13.67
N PRO A 95 -2.02 1.96 -14.83
CA PRO A 95 -1.76 2.69 -16.06
C PRO A 95 -2.47 4.07 -16.07
N PRO A 96 -2.07 5.02 -16.95
CA PRO A 96 -2.62 6.37 -16.98
C PRO A 96 -4.11 6.40 -17.36
N SER A 97 -4.54 5.40 -18.12
CA SER A 97 -5.93 5.18 -18.53
C SER A 97 -6.84 4.68 -17.39
N TYR A 98 -6.29 4.34 -16.22
CA TYR A 98 -7.07 3.77 -15.13
C TYR A 98 -8.03 4.81 -14.52
N ALA A 99 -9.31 4.68 -14.81
CA ALA A 99 -10.34 5.64 -14.38
C ALA A 99 -11.28 5.11 -13.27
N ALA A 100 -11.07 3.88 -12.78
CA ALA A 100 -11.94 3.25 -11.78
C ALA A 100 -11.62 3.76 -10.36
N ALA A 101 -12.02 5.00 -10.06
CA ALA A 101 -11.73 5.69 -8.79
C ALA A 101 -12.06 4.86 -7.54
N ALA A 102 -13.23 4.21 -7.49
CA ALA A 102 -13.61 3.41 -6.32
C ALA A 102 -12.67 2.22 -6.05
N ARG A 103 -12.13 1.61 -7.12
CA ARG A 103 -11.22 0.47 -6.98
C ARG A 103 -9.82 0.92 -6.59
N LEU A 104 -9.36 2.05 -7.14
CA LEU A 104 -8.12 2.67 -6.69
C LEU A 104 -8.19 3.06 -5.21
N ALA A 105 -9.28 3.70 -4.77
CA ALA A 105 -9.51 4.02 -3.36
C ALA A 105 -9.49 2.77 -2.47
N ALA A 106 -10.10 1.67 -2.92
CA ALA A 106 -10.07 0.40 -2.21
C ALA A 106 -8.65 -0.20 -2.13
N ALA A 107 -7.85 -0.08 -3.18
CA ALA A 107 -6.45 -0.50 -3.17
C ALA A 107 -5.60 0.34 -2.22
N CYS A 108 -5.84 1.66 -2.16
CA CYS A 108 -5.14 2.59 -1.27
C CYS A 108 -5.49 2.40 0.21
N ILE A 109 -6.77 2.22 0.54
CA ILE A 109 -7.19 2.09 1.93
C ILE A 109 -6.71 0.78 2.57
N SER A 110 -6.51 -0.27 1.78
CA SER A 110 -6.10 -1.60 2.27
C SER A 110 -4.77 -1.59 3.05
N PRO A 111 -3.65 -1.09 2.51
CA PRO A 111 -2.40 -0.99 3.26
C PRO A 111 -2.45 0.03 4.40
N ILE A 112 -3.26 1.09 4.27
CA ILE A 112 -3.45 2.09 5.33
C ILE A 112 -4.11 1.44 6.56
N LEU A 113 -5.18 0.67 6.38
CA LEU A 113 -5.86 -0.04 7.48
C LEU A 113 -4.99 -1.16 8.09
N ALA A 114 -4.05 -1.70 7.31
CA ALA A 114 -3.07 -2.67 7.76
C ALA A 114 -1.87 -2.04 8.49
N ASP A 115 -1.84 -0.70 8.65
CA ASP A 115 -0.74 0.05 9.28
C ASP A 115 0.61 -0.16 8.58
N VAL A 116 0.58 -0.20 7.24
CA VAL A 116 1.78 -0.25 6.43
C VAL A 116 2.50 1.11 6.52
N PRO A 117 3.77 1.14 6.93
CA PRO A 117 4.50 2.37 7.23
C PRO A 117 4.92 3.18 5.98
N LEU A 118 4.93 2.55 4.80
CA LEU A 118 5.37 3.16 3.55
C LEU A 118 4.44 2.74 2.40
N VAL A 119 3.57 3.64 1.94
CA VAL A 119 2.56 3.35 0.91
C VAL A 119 2.71 4.31 -0.25
N GLY A 120 2.97 3.77 -1.45
CA GLY A 120 3.25 4.54 -2.65
C GLY A 120 2.31 4.17 -3.79
N ALA A 121 1.74 5.17 -4.44
CA ALA A 121 0.96 5.02 -5.66
C ALA A 121 1.83 5.36 -6.87
N VAL A 122 1.88 4.47 -7.87
CA VAL A 122 2.72 4.62 -9.06
C VAL A 122 1.85 4.56 -10.32
N CYS A 123 1.81 5.66 -11.06
CA CYS A 123 1.24 5.67 -12.39
C CYS A 123 2.32 5.34 -13.42
N ILE A 124 2.11 4.28 -14.21
CA ILE A 124 3.12 3.77 -15.14
C ILE A 124 2.90 4.36 -16.53
N GLY A 125 3.87 5.12 -17.03
CA GLY A 125 3.92 5.56 -18.42
C GLY A 125 3.16 6.85 -18.72
N GLY A 126 2.78 7.64 -17.70
CA GLY A 126 2.23 8.97 -17.91
C GLY A 126 1.43 9.52 -16.74
N THR A 127 0.83 10.69 -16.95
CA THR A 127 0.00 11.37 -15.95
C THR A 127 -1.29 10.59 -15.67
N PRO A 128 -1.66 10.35 -14.40
CA PRO A 128 -2.92 9.69 -14.04
C PRO A 128 -4.16 10.36 -14.63
N HIS A 129 -5.19 9.57 -14.93
CA HIS A 129 -6.53 10.09 -15.22
C HIS A 129 -7.07 10.93 -14.04
N SER A 130 -7.87 11.97 -14.31
CA SER A 130 -8.42 12.86 -13.26
C SER A 130 -9.18 12.11 -12.16
N SER A 131 -9.92 11.07 -12.53
CA SER A 131 -10.62 10.20 -11.56
C SER A 131 -9.66 9.43 -10.64
N ALA A 132 -8.48 9.06 -11.13
CA ALA A 132 -7.45 8.44 -10.29
C ALA A 132 -6.83 9.48 -9.34
N LEU A 133 -6.52 10.69 -9.83
CA LEU A 133 -5.99 11.78 -9.01
C LEU A 133 -6.90 12.09 -7.81
N VAL A 134 -8.20 12.25 -8.03
CA VAL A 134 -9.15 12.52 -6.93
C VAL A 134 -9.26 11.35 -5.97
N SER A 135 -9.16 10.12 -6.47
CA SER A 135 -9.16 8.93 -5.61
C SER A 135 -7.93 8.90 -4.70
N LEU A 136 -6.75 9.22 -5.24
CA LEU A 136 -5.50 9.24 -4.49
C LEU A 136 -5.56 10.32 -3.39
N GLU A 137 -5.94 11.54 -3.76
CA GLU A 137 -6.17 12.66 -2.85
C GLU A 137 -7.10 12.28 -1.70
N LEU A 138 -8.27 11.71 -2.02
CA LEU A 138 -9.27 11.35 -1.01
C LEU A 138 -8.85 10.16 -0.14
N SER A 139 -7.99 9.27 -0.65
CA SER A 139 -7.51 8.10 0.08
C SER A 139 -6.44 8.42 1.12
N GLY A 140 -5.82 9.61 1.06
CA GLY A 140 -4.76 10.01 1.97
C GLY A 140 -3.40 9.39 1.66
N VAL A 141 -3.16 8.93 0.43
CA VAL A 141 -1.84 8.50 -0.02
C VAL A 141 -1.02 9.74 -0.38
N GLU A 142 0.08 9.95 0.34
CA GLU A 142 0.95 11.14 0.19
C GLU A 142 2.06 10.93 -0.86
N ASP A 143 2.47 9.69 -1.08
CA ASP A 143 3.55 9.34 -1.99
C ASP A 143 2.97 8.88 -3.33
N ILE A 144 2.83 9.81 -4.27
CA ILE A 144 2.30 9.56 -5.61
C ILE A 144 3.40 9.84 -6.63
N PHE A 145 3.68 8.87 -7.50
CA PHE A 145 4.79 8.93 -8.44
C PHE A 145 4.34 8.61 -9.87
N VAL A 146 5.04 9.19 -10.84
CA VAL A 146 4.90 8.87 -12.26
C VAL A 146 6.19 8.24 -12.74
N LEU A 147 6.14 6.94 -13.05
CA LEU A 147 7.31 6.16 -13.45
C LEU A 147 7.11 5.53 -14.82
N ASP A 148 8.20 5.20 -15.51
CA ASP A 148 8.14 4.18 -16.55
C ASP A 148 8.27 2.77 -15.95
N VAL A 149 8.07 1.75 -16.79
CA VAL A 149 8.14 0.34 -16.35
C VAL A 149 9.54 -0.04 -15.84
N HIS A 150 10.60 0.54 -16.38
CA HIS A 150 11.97 0.22 -16.00
C HIS A 150 12.30 0.80 -14.62
N ALA A 151 11.89 2.04 -14.36
CA ALA A 151 12.03 2.69 -13.07
C ALA A 151 11.22 1.95 -11.99
N LEU A 152 9.99 1.49 -12.30
CA LEU A 152 9.23 0.65 -11.37
C LEU A 152 9.96 -0.67 -11.08
N HIS A 153 10.51 -1.34 -12.09
CA HIS A 153 11.27 -2.57 -11.86
C HIS A 153 12.51 -2.32 -10.99
N ALA A 154 13.23 -1.23 -11.23
CA ALA A 154 14.38 -0.82 -10.42
C ALA A 154 13.97 -0.50 -8.97
N LEU A 155 12.78 0.09 -8.75
CA LEU A 155 12.21 0.29 -7.42
C LEU A 155 11.97 -1.05 -6.73
N LEU A 156 11.29 -1.99 -7.39
CA LEU A 156 10.98 -3.31 -6.82
C LEU A 156 12.24 -4.13 -6.49
N GLU A 157 13.30 -4.01 -7.29
CA GLU A 157 14.61 -4.62 -7.00
C GLU A 157 15.29 -4.00 -5.77
N GLN A 158 15.27 -2.67 -5.66
CA GLN A 158 15.85 -1.95 -4.53
C GLN A 158 15.09 -2.20 -3.22
N CYS A 159 13.77 -2.40 -3.32
CA CYS A 159 12.94 -2.78 -2.19
C CYS A 159 13.17 -4.24 -1.73
N GLY A 160 13.84 -5.07 -2.55
CA GLY A 160 14.40 -6.39 -2.20
C GLY A 160 13.38 -7.50 -1.91
N PRO A 161 13.84 -8.77 -1.76
CA PRO A 161 12.98 -9.88 -1.37
C PRO A 161 12.72 -9.85 0.15
N GLY A 162 11.53 -9.39 0.54
CA GLY A 162 11.14 -9.12 1.93
C GLY A 162 9.73 -8.52 1.97
N PRO A 163 9.17 -8.15 3.14
CA PRO A 163 7.73 -8.02 3.39
C PRO A 163 7.05 -6.81 2.71
N GLY A 164 7.28 -6.57 1.43
CA GLY A 164 6.53 -5.63 0.61
C GLY A 164 5.27 -6.24 0.01
N ARG A 165 4.41 -5.39 -0.52
CA ARG A 165 3.18 -5.78 -1.24
C ARG A 165 3.09 -4.99 -2.53
N LEU A 166 2.88 -5.68 -3.65
CA LEU A 166 2.58 -5.04 -4.92
C LEU A 166 1.10 -5.23 -5.24
N LEU A 167 0.38 -4.14 -5.48
CA LEU A 167 -1.00 -4.17 -5.98
C LEU A 167 -0.98 -3.61 -7.40
N LEU A 168 -1.43 -4.40 -8.37
CA LEU A 168 -1.53 -4.00 -9.77
C LEU A 168 -3.00 -3.80 -10.13
N LEU A 169 -3.35 -2.59 -10.56
CA LEU A 169 -4.67 -2.25 -11.07
C LEU A 169 -4.59 -2.02 -12.57
N HIS A 170 -5.10 -2.96 -13.36
CA HIS A 170 -5.03 -2.91 -14.82
C HIS A 170 -6.08 -3.81 -15.46
N THR A 171 -6.21 -3.68 -16.78
CA THR A 171 -7.01 -4.56 -17.63
C THR A 171 -6.17 -5.55 -18.45
N GLY A 172 -4.84 -5.56 -18.25
CA GLY A 172 -3.88 -6.48 -18.87
C GLY A 172 -2.54 -5.82 -19.19
N GLU A 173 -2.46 -4.50 -19.08
CA GLU A 173 -1.32 -3.67 -19.49
C GLU A 173 -0.05 -3.91 -18.66
N LEU A 174 -0.18 -4.47 -17.45
CA LEU A 174 0.92 -4.62 -16.50
C LEU A 174 1.38 -6.08 -16.31
N GLU A 175 1.05 -6.98 -17.24
CA GLU A 175 1.46 -8.39 -17.16
C GLU A 175 2.99 -8.56 -17.10
N LEU A 176 3.76 -7.68 -17.76
CA LEU A 176 5.22 -7.69 -17.67
C LEU A 176 5.71 -7.37 -16.25
N THR A 177 5.06 -6.42 -15.58
CA THR A 177 5.35 -6.07 -14.18
C THR A 177 4.97 -7.22 -13.25
N ALA A 178 3.82 -7.86 -13.48
CA ALA A 178 3.41 -9.04 -12.72
C ALA A 178 4.41 -10.19 -12.87
N ALA A 179 4.85 -10.46 -14.11
CA ALA A 179 5.89 -11.46 -14.39
C ALA A 179 7.21 -11.12 -13.69
N PHE A 180 7.62 -9.85 -13.71
CA PHE A 180 8.82 -9.40 -13.04
C PHE A 180 8.74 -9.57 -11.52
N ALA A 181 7.64 -9.16 -10.89
CA ALA A 181 7.41 -9.35 -9.45
C ALA A 181 7.50 -10.84 -9.05
N ARG A 182 6.98 -11.74 -9.89
CA ARG A 182 7.12 -13.20 -9.69
C ARG A 182 8.59 -13.65 -9.71
N THR A 183 9.44 -13.09 -10.57
CA THR A 183 10.88 -13.41 -10.59
C THR A 183 11.61 -12.98 -9.32
N LEU A 184 11.12 -11.94 -8.65
CA LEU A 184 11.63 -11.45 -7.36
C LEU A 184 11.04 -12.19 -6.15
N GLY A 185 10.06 -13.08 -6.36
CA GLY A 185 9.33 -13.73 -5.26
C GLY A 185 8.44 -12.78 -4.45
N LEU A 186 8.08 -11.62 -5.02
CA LEU A 186 7.30 -10.59 -4.35
C LEU A 186 5.79 -10.94 -4.35
N PRO A 187 5.09 -10.87 -3.20
CA PRO A 187 3.64 -10.98 -3.18
C PRO A 187 2.97 -9.89 -4.00
N CYS A 188 2.27 -10.30 -5.06
CA CYS A 188 1.61 -9.43 -6.02
C CYS A 188 0.11 -9.77 -6.10
N TRP A 189 -0.75 -8.78 -5.89
CA TRP A 189 -2.20 -8.88 -6.10
C TRP A 189 -2.58 -8.09 -7.34
N GLU A 190 -3.33 -8.73 -8.22
CA GLU A 190 -3.82 -8.13 -9.45
C GLU A 190 -5.32 -7.92 -9.34
N GLU A 191 -5.82 -6.83 -9.91
CA GLU A 191 -7.25 -6.62 -10.06
C GLU A 191 -7.85 -7.79 -10.85
N ALA A 192 -8.86 -8.46 -10.26
CA ALA A 192 -9.52 -9.58 -10.91
C ALA A 192 -10.21 -9.12 -12.20
N HIS A 193 -9.68 -9.55 -13.35
CA HIS A 193 -10.39 -9.41 -14.61
C HIS A 193 -11.56 -10.41 -14.61
N PRO A 194 -12.82 -9.96 -14.77
CA PRO A 194 -13.90 -10.89 -15.04
C PRO A 194 -13.54 -11.63 -16.33
N ARG A 195 -13.35 -12.96 -16.24
CA ARG A 195 -13.22 -13.79 -17.45
C ARG A 195 -14.58 -13.72 -18.15
N HIS A 196 -14.64 -13.02 -19.28
CA HIS A 196 -15.78 -13.07 -20.19
C HIS A 196 -15.75 -14.36 -21.02
#